data_AF-A0A6L7ISK6-F1
#
_entry.id   AF-A0A6L7ISK6-F1
#
_cell.length_a   1.000
_cell.length_b   1.000
_cell.length_c   1.000
_cell.angle_alpha   90.00
_cell.angle_beta   90.00
_cell.angle_gamma   90.00
#
_symmetry.space_group_name_H-M   'P 1'
#
loop_
_entity.id
_entity.type
_entity.pdbx_description
1 polymer ?
#
loop_
_entity_poly.entity_id
_entity_poly.type
_entity_poly.pdbx_seq_one_letter_code
_entity_poly.pdbx_strand_id
1 'polypeptide(L)'
;MMIREDAELHRAQRAFRCVLDAFAHPGTVHEMASAPEHPARPASLDAPLELLTRLFVDQAVTFCVADSEADAAAAYLTSETHARRVPLRDADFVVVPARADAQTACEAVAEACRGTLLSPEKGATVLMGCARLADVPESGEVAEPAVHVVALRGPGVECENRFAVDRADWVRAREARGDEFPCGIEIVLVDPDGRIVAIPRSSRATLIGDPSSMFHVKQSTQCSAIKEQMFHVKHSDVALGASDAFDARAAKGVR
;
A
#
# COMPACT_ATOMS: atom_id res chain seq x y z
N MET A 1 29.84 3.40 -20.59
CA MET A 1 28.53 2.80 -20.91
C MET A 1 28.13 1.81 -19.83
N MET A 2 28.94 0.77 -19.53
CA MET A 2 28.72 -0.17 -18.43
C MET A 2 28.39 0.44 -17.04
N ILE A 3 29.14 1.44 -16.55
CA ILE A 3 28.88 2.01 -15.20
C ILE A 3 27.49 2.68 -15.09
N ARG A 4 26.95 3.24 -16.19
CA ARG A 4 25.60 3.83 -16.19
C ARG A 4 24.51 2.75 -16.22
N GLU A 5 24.75 1.67 -16.95
CA GLU A 5 23.86 0.50 -17.01
C GLU A 5 23.78 -0.21 -15.65
N ASP A 6 24.90 -0.36 -14.93
CA ASP A 6 24.93 -0.93 -13.59
C ASP A 6 24.13 -0.09 -12.58
N ALA A 7 24.27 1.25 -12.64
CA ALA A 7 23.55 2.16 -11.75
C ALA A 7 22.03 2.13 -12.00
N GLU A 8 21.61 1.98 -13.26
CA GLU A 8 20.21 1.85 -13.66
C GLU A 8 19.63 0.50 -13.21
N LEU A 9 20.35 -0.60 -13.43
CA LEU A 9 19.97 -1.93 -12.95
C LEU A 9 19.78 -1.96 -11.43
N HIS A 10 20.75 -1.43 -10.68
CA HIS A 10 20.66 -1.36 -9.23
C HIS A 10 19.51 -0.46 -8.75
N ARG A 11 19.18 0.60 -9.51
CA ARG A 11 18.03 1.45 -9.20
C ARG A 11 16.71 0.72 -9.43
N ALA A 12 16.56 0.05 -10.57
CA ALA A 12 15.38 -0.76 -10.89
C ALA A 12 15.17 -1.87 -9.85
N GLN A 13 16.25 -2.56 -9.45
CA GLN A 13 16.19 -3.60 -8.41
C GLN A 13 15.74 -3.04 -7.05
N ARG A 14 16.24 -1.87 -6.63
CA ARG A 14 15.81 -1.20 -5.39
C ARG A 14 14.35 -0.77 -5.46
N ALA A 15 13.93 -0.18 -6.59
CA ALA A 15 12.56 0.24 -6.80
C ALA A 15 11.60 -0.95 -6.79
N PHE A 16 11.94 -2.05 -7.48
CA PHE A 16 11.17 -3.30 -7.44
C PHE A 16 11.08 -3.88 -6.02
N ARG A 17 12.17 -3.88 -5.26
CA ARG A 17 12.15 -4.33 -3.85
C ARG A 17 11.23 -3.46 -2.99
N CYS A 18 11.27 -2.14 -3.17
CA CYS A 18 10.39 -1.20 -2.49
C CYS A 18 8.91 -1.52 -2.77
N VAL A 19 8.54 -1.83 -4.03
CA VAL A 19 7.17 -2.23 -4.36
C VAL A 19 6.80 -3.59 -3.72
N LEU A 20 7.71 -4.57 -3.73
CA LEU A 20 7.48 -5.84 -3.02
C LEU A 20 7.24 -5.64 -1.52
N ASP A 21 8.02 -4.76 -0.89
CA ASP A 21 7.88 -4.45 0.53
C ASP A 21 6.55 -3.73 0.82
N ALA A 22 6.08 -2.87 -0.10
CA ALA A 22 4.76 -2.23 -0.01
C ALA A 22 3.61 -3.25 -0.12
N PHE A 23 3.72 -4.26 -1.00
CA PHE A 23 2.75 -5.36 -1.05
C PHE A 23 2.81 -6.27 0.18
N ALA A 24 3.98 -6.43 0.80
CA ALA A 24 4.16 -7.22 2.03
C ALA A 24 3.61 -6.50 3.27
N HIS A 25 3.56 -5.15 3.25
CA HIS A 25 3.00 -4.31 4.30
C HIS A 25 1.90 -3.39 3.72
N PRO A 26 0.75 -3.94 3.33
CA PRO A 26 -0.28 -3.16 2.65
C PRO A 26 -0.73 -1.92 3.42
N GLY A 27 -0.85 -0.79 2.74
CA GLY A 27 -1.34 0.45 3.36
C GLY A 27 -0.31 1.23 4.19
N THR A 28 0.97 0.85 4.20
CA THR A 28 2.07 1.71 4.69
C THR A 28 2.69 2.49 3.54
N VAL A 29 3.22 3.68 3.83
CA VAL A 29 3.90 4.51 2.83
C VAL A 29 5.35 4.06 2.71
N HIS A 30 5.81 3.85 1.48
CA HIS A 30 7.21 3.53 1.17
C HIS A 30 7.79 4.56 0.21
N GLU A 31 9.10 4.80 0.28
CA GLU A 31 9.78 5.73 -0.62
C GLU A 31 10.56 4.97 -1.69
N MET A 32 10.14 5.14 -2.95
CA MET A 32 10.83 4.58 -4.10
C MET A 32 12.04 5.45 -4.47
N ALA A 33 13.11 4.81 -4.96
CA ALA A 33 14.27 5.55 -5.46
C ALA A 33 13.87 6.51 -6.58
N SER A 34 14.40 7.74 -6.53
CA SER A 34 14.11 8.78 -7.52
C SER A 34 14.31 8.30 -8.96
N ALA A 35 13.30 8.52 -9.79
CA ALA A 35 13.33 8.18 -11.21
C ALA A 35 14.33 9.08 -11.96
N PRO A 36 15.12 8.53 -12.90
CA PRO A 36 15.95 9.37 -13.76
C PRO A 36 15.06 10.27 -14.63
N GLU A 37 15.56 11.44 -14.99
CA GLU A 37 14.86 12.30 -15.95
C GLU A 37 14.88 11.68 -17.35
N HIS A 38 13.72 11.62 -18.00
CA HIS A 38 13.58 11.27 -19.41
C HIS A 38 13.04 12.48 -20.18
N PRO A 39 13.87 13.16 -21.01
CA PRO A 39 13.45 14.37 -21.72
C PRO A 39 12.25 14.18 -22.67
N ALA A 40 12.05 12.95 -23.16
CA ALA A 40 10.95 12.60 -24.07
C ALA A 40 9.64 12.24 -23.32
N ARG A 41 9.66 12.18 -21.98
CA ARG A 41 8.48 11.82 -21.19
C ARG A 41 7.38 12.88 -21.34
N PRO A 42 6.14 12.49 -21.69
CA PRO A 42 5.02 13.42 -21.75
C PRO A 42 4.73 14.05 -20.39
N ALA A 43 4.32 15.33 -20.37
CA ALA A 43 3.98 16.05 -19.13
C ALA A 43 2.81 15.42 -18.36
N SER A 44 2.00 14.60 -19.00
CA SER A 44 0.92 13.85 -18.38
C SER A 44 1.39 12.69 -17.50
N LEU A 45 2.66 12.28 -17.59
CA LEU A 45 3.18 11.10 -16.92
C LEU A 45 4.33 11.51 -15.99
N ASP A 46 4.07 11.49 -14.69
CA ASP A 46 5.07 11.82 -13.68
C ASP A 46 6.18 10.78 -13.63
N ALA A 47 7.39 11.21 -13.26
CA ALA A 47 8.58 10.34 -13.25
C ALA A 47 8.42 9.08 -12.38
N PRO A 48 7.85 9.16 -11.16
CA PRO A 48 7.65 7.96 -10.36
C PRO A 48 6.61 6.99 -10.96
N LEU A 49 5.53 7.49 -11.55
CA LEU A 49 4.53 6.64 -12.21
C LEU A 49 5.09 5.97 -13.47
N GLU A 50 5.92 6.68 -14.25
CA GLU A 50 6.68 6.14 -15.37
C GLU A 50 7.62 5.02 -14.93
N LEU A 51 8.45 5.27 -13.91
CA LEU A 51 9.36 4.27 -13.35
C LEU A 51 8.58 3.04 -12.86
N LEU A 52 7.53 3.25 -12.07
CA LEU A 52 6.67 2.18 -11.55
C LEU A 52 6.09 1.34 -12.69
N THR A 53 5.62 1.99 -13.77
CA THR A 53 5.09 1.30 -14.95
C THR A 53 6.17 0.44 -15.61
N ARG A 54 7.36 0.99 -15.84
CA ARG A 54 8.48 0.28 -16.50
C ARG A 54 9.08 -0.85 -15.67
N LEU A 55 8.81 -0.93 -14.36
CA LEU A 55 9.22 -2.07 -13.53
C LEU A 55 8.44 -3.35 -13.87
N PHE A 56 7.20 -3.21 -14.35
CA PHE A 56 6.28 -4.34 -14.52
C PHE A 56 5.74 -4.51 -15.94
N VAL A 57 5.81 -3.46 -16.76
CA VAL A 57 5.31 -3.46 -18.12
C VAL A 57 6.45 -3.68 -19.10
N ASP A 58 6.37 -4.80 -19.83
CA ASP A 58 7.26 -5.18 -20.92
C ASP A 58 6.46 -5.79 -22.09
N GLN A 59 7.16 -6.25 -23.12
CA GLN A 59 6.56 -6.87 -24.32
C GLN A 59 5.66 -8.09 -24.06
N ALA A 60 5.75 -8.74 -22.89
CA ALA A 60 4.97 -9.93 -22.55
C ALA A 60 3.59 -9.59 -21.98
N VAL A 61 3.34 -8.33 -21.60
CA VAL A 61 2.09 -7.87 -21.00
C VAL A 61 1.45 -6.76 -21.81
N THR A 62 0.21 -6.47 -21.47
CA THR A 62 -0.59 -5.43 -22.10
C THR A 62 -0.91 -4.31 -21.12
N PHE A 63 -1.14 -3.11 -21.65
CA PHE A 63 -1.50 -1.98 -20.80
C PHE A 63 -2.54 -1.08 -21.44
N CYS A 64 -3.17 -0.23 -20.63
CA CYS A 64 -3.89 0.95 -21.09
C CYS A 64 -3.50 2.17 -20.26
N VAL A 65 -3.65 3.36 -20.83
CA VAL A 65 -3.60 4.62 -20.08
C VAL A 65 -5.03 5.12 -19.94
N ALA A 66 -5.51 5.24 -18.71
CA ALA A 66 -6.83 5.76 -18.39
C ALA A 66 -6.73 7.26 -18.14
N ASP A 67 -6.95 8.03 -19.20
CA ASP A 67 -6.87 9.48 -19.21
C ASP A 67 -7.59 10.05 -20.45
N SER A 68 -8.08 11.29 -20.38
CA SER A 68 -8.76 11.94 -21.51
C SER A 68 -7.84 12.18 -22.71
N GLU A 69 -6.53 12.32 -22.48
CA GLU A 69 -5.48 12.56 -23.49
C GLU A 69 -4.40 11.48 -23.41
N ALA A 70 -4.83 10.22 -23.49
CA ALA A 70 -3.97 9.05 -23.28
C ALA A 70 -2.89 8.80 -24.35
N ASP A 71 -3.03 9.36 -25.56
CA ASP A 71 -2.25 8.92 -26.74
C ASP A 71 -0.75 9.19 -26.62
N ALA A 72 -0.34 10.36 -26.14
CA ALA A 72 1.06 10.70 -25.98
C ALA A 72 1.75 9.80 -24.93
N ALA A 73 1.11 9.62 -23.77
CA ALA A 73 1.59 8.74 -22.72
C ALA A 73 1.65 7.28 -23.19
N ALA A 74 0.64 6.80 -23.90
CA ALA A 74 0.60 5.43 -24.38
C ALA A 74 1.63 5.17 -25.49
N ALA A 75 1.83 6.12 -26.42
CA ALA A 75 2.87 6.00 -27.44
C ALA A 75 4.26 5.96 -26.81
N TYR A 76 4.52 6.84 -25.83
CA TYR A 76 5.77 6.85 -25.07
C TYR A 76 6.00 5.54 -24.31
N LEU A 77 5.01 5.06 -23.54
CA LEU A 77 5.15 3.79 -22.82
C LEU A 77 5.36 2.61 -23.78
N THR A 78 4.70 2.61 -24.94
CA THR A 78 4.93 1.59 -25.98
C THR A 78 6.37 1.63 -26.49
N SER A 79 6.96 2.81 -26.70
CA SER A 79 8.36 2.91 -27.14
C SER A 79 9.36 2.48 -26.06
N GLU A 80 9.07 2.74 -24.80
CA GLU A 80 9.97 2.41 -23.68
C GLU A 80 9.90 0.94 -23.25
N THR A 81 8.74 0.28 -23.42
CA THR A 81 8.47 -1.06 -22.88
C THR A 81 8.24 -2.13 -23.94
N HIS A 82 7.97 -1.72 -25.18
CA HIS A 82 7.48 -2.60 -26.26
C HIS A 82 6.17 -3.33 -25.94
N ALA A 83 5.48 -2.96 -24.85
CA ALA A 83 4.18 -3.52 -24.49
C ALA A 83 3.09 -3.07 -25.46
N ARG A 84 2.04 -3.90 -25.60
CA ARG A 84 0.91 -3.57 -26.46
C ARG A 84 -0.16 -2.79 -25.69
N ARG A 85 -0.53 -1.61 -26.20
CA ARG A 85 -1.72 -0.89 -25.76
C ARG A 85 -3.00 -1.65 -26.14
N VAL A 86 -3.91 -1.86 -25.20
CA VAL A 86 -5.22 -2.51 -25.39
C VAL A 86 -6.33 -1.71 -24.69
N PRO A 87 -7.62 -2.03 -24.93
CA PRO A 87 -8.72 -1.43 -24.16
C PRO A 87 -8.63 -1.76 -22.66
N LEU A 88 -9.20 -0.89 -21.83
CA LEU A 88 -9.16 -0.99 -20.35
C LEU A 88 -9.53 -2.38 -19.81
N ARG A 89 -10.59 -2.98 -20.35
CA ARG A 89 -11.12 -4.28 -19.89
C ARG A 89 -10.18 -5.46 -20.19
N ASP A 90 -9.25 -5.28 -21.13
CA ASP A 90 -8.35 -6.32 -21.61
C ASP A 90 -6.90 -6.13 -21.11
N ALA A 91 -6.62 -5.03 -20.39
CA ALA A 91 -5.26 -4.66 -19.99
C ALA A 91 -4.79 -5.42 -18.74
N ASP A 92 -3.56 -5.93 -18.78
CA ASP A 92 -2.88 -6.48 -17.59
C ASP A 92 -2.48 -5.34 -16.61
N PHE A 93 -2.12 -4.16 -17.15
CA PHE A 93 -1.78 -2.97 -16.38
C PHE A 93 -2.61 -1.75 -16.80
N VAL A 94 -3.18 -1.06 -15.82
CA VAL A 94 -3.95 0.17 -16.04
C VAL A 94 -3.18 1.33 -15.44
N VAL A 95 -2.64 2.21 -16.28
CA VAL A 95 -1.89 3.40 -15.85
C VAL A 95 -2.86 4.58 -15.75
N VAL A 96 -3.01 5.15 -14.56
CA VAL A 96 -3.88 6.30 -14.30
C VAL A 96 -3.01 7.49 -13.91
N PRO A 97 -2.77 8.47 -14.80
CA PRO A 97 -2.07 9.70 -14.46
C PRO A 97 -2.69 10.47 -13.28
N ALA A 98 -1.87 11.18 -12.51
CA ALA A 98 -2.35 12.02 -11.39
C ALA A 98 -3.37 13.08 -11.83
N ARG A 99 -3.23 13.60 -13.07
CA ARG A 99 -4.15 14.57 -13.67
C ARG A 99 -5.47 14.00 -14.18
N ALA A 100 -5.61 12.67 -14.28
CA ALA A 100 -6.88 12.07 -14.68
C ALA A 100 -7.98 12.51 -13.70
N ASP A 101 -9.19 12.76 -14.18
CA ASP A 101 -10.28 13.16 -13.28
C ASP A 101 -10.81 11.99 -12.43
N ALA A 102 -11.63 12.31 -11.42
CA ALA A 102 -12.18 11.31 -10.50
C ALA A 102 -13.07 10.27 -11.21
N GLN A 103 -13.75 10.65 -12.30
CA GLN A 103 -14.59 9.72 -13.06
C GLN A 103 -13.72 8.69 -13.78
N THR A 104 -12.67 9.15 -14.45
CA THR A 104 -11.71 8.30 -15.18
C THR A 104 -11.00 7.34 -14.22
N ALA A 105 -10.59 7.82 -13.04
CA ALA A 105 -9.98 6.97 -12.02
C ALA A 105 -10.96 5.92 -11.45
N CYS A 106 -12.22 6.32 -11.20
CA CYS A 106 -13.29 5.38 -10.82
C CYS A 106 -13.50 4.30 -11.90
N GLU A 107 -13.60 4.69 -13.17
CA GLU A 107 -13.80 3.76 -14.29
C GLU A 107 -12.61 2.81 -14.48
N ALA A 108 -11.39 3.33 -14.37
CA ALA A 108 -10.17 2.53 -14.41
C ALA A 108 -10.20 1.40 -13.37
N VAL A 109 -10.65 1.71 -12.16
CA VAL A 109 -10.80 0.74 -11.07
C VAL A 109 -11.99 -0.16 -11.29
N ALA A 110 -13.15 0.36 -11.71
CA ALA A 110 -14.38 -0.42 -11.86
C ALA A 110 -14.30 -1.46 -12.99
N GLU A 111 -13.62 -1.14 -14.08
CA GLU A 111 -13.63 -1.94 -15.31
C GLU A 111 -12.35 -2.77 -15.53
N ALA A 112 -11.33 -2.58 -14.70
CA ALA A 112 -10.12 -3.38 -14.74
C ALA A 112 -10.43 -4.89 -14.60
N CYS A 113 -9.78 -5.70 -15.43
CA CYS A 113 -9.96 -7.15 -15.44
C CYS A 113 -9.63 -7.75 -14.06
N ARG A 114 -10.52 -8.58 -13.51
CA ARG A 114 -10.29 -9.24 -12.20
C ARG A 114 -9.62 -10.61 -12.29
N GLY A 115 -9.33 -11.07 -13.50
CA GLY A 115 -8.97 -12.46 -13.77
C GLY A 115 -10.17 -13.41 -13.63
N THR A 116 -9.88 -14.70 -13.46
CA THR A 116 -10.89 -15.74 -13.25
C THR A 116 -10.48 -16.66 -12.10
N LEU A 117 -11.36 -17.53 -11.61
CA LEU A 117 -11.01 -18.49 -10.56
C LEU A 117 -9.88 -19.45 -10.97
N LEU A 118 -9.79 -19.78 -12.27
CA LEU A 118 -8.74 -20.65 -12.80
C LEU A 118 -7.43 -19.89 -13.08
N SER A 119 -7.52 -18.58 -13.26
CA SER A 119 -6.38 -17.71 -13.57
C SER A 119 -6.51 -16.36 -12.84
N PRO A 120 -6.47 -16.35 -11.50
CA PRO A 120 -6.60 -15.11 -10.73
C PRO A 120 -5.42 -14.18 -10.98
N GLU A 121 -4.24 -14.69 -11.29
CA GLU A 121 -3.04 -13.93 -11.65
C GLU A 121 -3.21 -13.07 -12.91
N LYS A 122 -4.27 -13.29 -13.70
CA LYS A 122 -4.67 -12.43 -14.83
C LYS A 122 -5.54 -11.24 -14.41
N GLY A 123 -5.74 -11.03 -13.11
CA GLY A 123 -6.28 -9.79 -12.58
C GLY A 123 -5.31 -8.63 -12.80
N ALA A 124 -5.84 -7.50 -13.27
CA ALA A 124 -5.06 -6.35 -13.63
C ALA A 124 -4.45 -5.65 -12.42
N THR A 125 -3.32 -4.96 -12.65
CA THR A 125 -2.73 -4.04 -11.68
C THR A 125 -2.98 -2.60 -12.11
N VAL A 126 -3.62 -1.82 -11.25
CA VAL A 126 -3.86 -0.39 -11.47
C VAL A 126 -2.71 0.40 -10.85
N LEU A 127 -1.92 1.08 -11.69
CA LEU A 127 -0.84 1.98 -11.28
C LEU A 127 -1.36 3.40 -11.36
N MET A 128 -1.56 4.04 -10.21
CA MET A 128 -2.33 5.27 -10.12
C MET A 128 -1.52 6.39 -9.49
N GLY A 129 -1.34 7.46 -10.26
CA GLY A 129 -0.80 8.72 -9.78
C GLY A 129 -1.79 9.45 -8.87
N CYS A 130 -1.26 10.08 -7.84
CA CYS A 130 -1.95 11.01 -6.95
C CYS A 130 -1.04 12.21 -6.67
N ALA A 131 -1.57 13.32 -6.17
CA ALA A 131 -0.73 14.50 -5.89
C ALA A 131 0.09 14.35 -4.59
N ARG A 132 -0.41 13.59 -3.61
CA ARG A 132 0.24 13.47 -2.29
C ARG A 132 -0.09 12.17 -1.60
N LEU A 133 0.95 11.50 -1.09
CA LEU A 133 0.83 10.43 -0.08
C LEU A 133 1.55 10.85 1.20
N ALA A 134 0.96 10.50 2.34
CA ALA A 134 1.59 10.75 3.64
C ALA A 134 1.19 9.68 4.66
N ASP A 135 2.10 9.41 5.60
CA ASP A 135 1.78 8.64 6.79
C ASP A 135 0.76 9.39 7.65
N VAL A 136 -0.10 8.64 8.35
CA VAL A 136 -1.01 9.21 9.34
C VAL A 136 -0.37 9.08 10.72
N PRO A 137 -0.17 10.18 11.47
CA PRO A 137 0.38 10.10 12.81
C PRO A 137 -0.51 9.25 13.73
N GLU A 138 0.06 8.63 14.76
CA GLU A 138 -0.71 7.82 15.73
C GLU A 138 -1.84 8.60 16.42
N SER A 139 -1.73 9.94 16.51
CA SER A 139 -2.80 10.82 17.01
C SER A 139 -4.05 10.84 16.11
N GLY A 140 -3.96 10.33 14.88
CA GLY A 140 -5.06 10.22 13.92
C GLY A 140 -5.49 11.54 13.27
N GLU A 141 -4.91 12.66 13.70
CA GLU A 141 -5.17 13.98 13.14
C GLU A 141 -4.24 14.23 11.95
N VAL A 142 -4.83 14.43 10.78
CA VAL A 142 -4.10 14.95 9.62
C VAL A 142 -4.24 16.47 9.64
N ALA A 143 -3.13 17.15 9.85
CA ALA A 143 -3.10 18.60 10.07
C ALA A 143 -3.49 19.43 8.83
N GLU A 144 -3.66 18.82 7.66
CA GLU A 144 -3.89 19.53 6.41
C GLU A 144 -5.25 19.19 5.74
N PRO A 145 -6.04 20.22 5.37
CA PRO A 145 -7.45 20.09 5.01
C PRO A 145 -7.74 19.55 3.58
N ALA A 146 -6.85 18.80 2.96
CA ALA A 146 -7.00 18.37 1.55
C ALA A 146 -6.66 16.90 1.27
N VAL A 147 -6.61 16.06 2.32
CA VAL A 147 -6.29 14.63 2.17
C VAL A 147 -7.30 13.76 2.90
N HIS A 148 -7.65 12.65 2.28
CA HIS A 148 -8.50 11.60 2.83
C HIS A 148 -7.66 10.58 3.57
N VAL A 149 -8.13 10.11 4.72
CA VAL A 149 -7.49 8.99 5.43
C VAL A 149 -8.12 7.68 5.00
N VAL A 150 -7.31 6.77 4.47
CA VAL A 150 -7.69 5.42 4.09
C VAL A 150 -7.15 4.45 5.12
N ALA A 151 -8.01 3.59 5.64
CA ALA A 151 -7.64 2.47 6.50
C ALA A 151 -7.67 1.17 5.71
N LEU A 152 -6.61 0.38 5.88
CA LEU A 152 -6.41 -0.90 5.23
C LEU A 152 -6.32 -2.04 6.26
N ARG A 153 -6.97 -3.17 5.95
CA ARG A 153 -6.92 -4.42 6.74
C ARG A 153 -6.81 -5.62 5.83
N GLY A 154 -6.21 -6.71 6.31
CA GLY A 154 -6.06 -7.94 5.55
C GLY A 154 -4.72 -8.63 5.84
N PRO A 155 -4.33 -9.63 5.04
CA PRO A 155 -3.02 -10.27 5.14
C PRO A 155 -1.88 -9.23 5.07
N GLY A 156 -0.85 -9.40 5.91
CA GLY A 156 0.26 -8.44 6.03
C GLY A 156 -0.04 -7.23 6.91
N VAL A 157 -1.25 -7.12 7.49
CA VAL A 157 -1.64 -6.04 8.41
C VAL A 157 -2.05 -6.64 9.76
N GLU A 158 -1.37 -6.28 10.85
CA GLU A 158 -1.63 -6.84 12.19
C GLU A 158 -3.01 -6.45 12.73
N CYS A 159 -3.33 -5.14 12.76
CA CYS A 159 -4.66 -4.64 13.10
C CYS A 159 -5.21 -3.78 11.96
N GLU A 160 -4.55 -2.66 11.65
CA GLU A 160 -4.96 -1.68 10.65
C GLU A 160 -3.77 -0.79 10.28
N ASN A 161 -3.56 -0.58 8.98
CA ASN A 161 -2.62 0.43 8.47
C ASN A 161 -3.41 1.63 7.93
N ARG A 162 -2.84 2.83 8.03
CA ARG A 162 -3.48 4.07 7.58
C ARG A 162 -2.51 4.92 6.80
N PHE A 163 -3.02 5.52 5.74
CA PHE A 163 -2.30 6.52 4.97
C PHE A 163 -3.26 7.64 4.55
N ALA A 164 -2.70 8.82 4.30
CA ALA A 164 -3.41 9.97 3.78
C ALA A 164 -3.12 10.12 2.28
N VAL A 165 -4.16 10.42 1.51
CA VAL A 165 -4.09 10.59 0.05
C VAL A 165 -5.07 11.67 -0.43
N ASP A 166 -4.69 12.46 -1.42
CA ASP A 166 -5.55 13.50 -2.01
C ASP A 166 -6.68 12.92 -2.88
N ARG A 167 -6.49 11.72 -3.41
CA ARG A 167 -7.43 10.98 -4.26
C ARG A 167 -7.96 9.72 -3.56
N ALA A 168 -9.28 9.67 -3.37
CA ALA A 168 -9.98 8.57 -2.69
C ALA A 168 -11.10 7.92 -3.53
N ASP A 169 -11.35 8.42 -4.74
CA ASP A 169 -12.36 7.92 -5.68
C ASP A 169 -12.25 6.41 -5.94
N TRP A 170 -11.03 5.88 -6.03
CA TRP A 170 -10.76 4.45 -6.16
C TRP A 170 -11.31 3.57 -5.02
N VAL A 171 -11.46 4.09 -3.79
CA VAL A 171 -11.83 3.27 -2.62
C VAL A 171 -13.24 2.71 -2.80
N ARG A 172 -14.19 3.60 -3.12
CA ARG A 172 -15.59 3.22 -3.33
C ARG A 172 -15.77 2.41 -4.61
N ALA A 173 -15.05 2.79 -5.68
CA ALA A 173 -15.06 2.02 -6.92
C ALA A 173 -14.58 0.58 -6.69
N ARG A 174 -13.49 0.39 -5.93
CA ARG A 174 -12.95 -0.94 -5.61
C ARG A 174 -13.91 -1.77 -4.75
N GLU A 175 -14.53 -1.17 -3.74
CA GLU A 175 -15.53 -1.86 -2.91
C GLU A 175 -16.75 -2.30 -3.73
N ALA A 176 -17.23 -1.44 -4.63
CA ALA A 176 -18.38 -1.71 -5.49
C ALA A 176 -18.17 -2.87 -6.49
N ARG A 177 -16.91 -3.23 -6.79
CA ARG A 177 -16.60 -4.38 -7.68
C ARG A 177 -17.13 -5.69 -7.12
N GLY A 178 -17.17 -5.85 -5.80
CA GLY A 178 -17.60 -7.09 -5.15
C GLY A 178 -16.78 -8.31 -5.60
N ASP A 179 -15.50 -8.11 -5.94
CA ASP A 179 -14.64 -9.21 -6.37
C ASP A 179 -14.41 -10.19 -5.22
N GLU A 180 -14.62 -11.48 -5.50
CA GLU A 180 -14.37 -12.55 -4.54
C GLU A 180 -12.96 -13.10 -4.69
N PHE A 181 -12.24 -13.22 -3.57
CA PHE A 181 -10.93 -13.86 -3.54
C PHE A 181 -11.02 -15.30 -4.09
N PRO A 182 -10.10 -15.73 -4.97
CA PRO A 182 -8.81 -15.13 -5.32
C PRO A 182 -8.83 -14.10 -6.48
N CYS A 183 -9.99 -13.84 -7.08
CA CYS A 183 -10.11 -12.83 -8.14
C CYS A 183 -9.99 -11.42 -7.55
N GLY A 184 -9.64 -10.47 -8.41
CA GLY A 184 -9.56 -9.05 -8.05
C GLY A 184 -8.43 -8.33 -8.75
N ILE A 185 -8.30 -7.06 -8.41
CA ILE A 185 -7.24 -6.18 -8.92
C ILE A 185 -6.29 -5.80 -7.80
N GLU A 186 -5.05 -5.51 -8.19
CA GLU A 186 -4.09 -4.82 -7.34
C GLU A 186 -4.15 -3.32 -7.64
N ILE A 187 -3.91 -2.47 -6.63
CA ILE A 187 -3.72 -1.03 -6.84
C ILE A 187 -2.39 -0.62 -6.22
N VAL A 188 -1.60 0.17 -6.93
CA VAL A 188 -0.42 0.86 -6.39
C VAL A 188 -0.60 2.35 -6.63
N LEU A 189 -0.64 3.11 -5.54
CA LEU A 189 -0.66 4.57 -5.55
C LEU A 189 0.77 5.08 -5.57
N VAL A 190 1.02 6.17 -6.29
CA VAL A 190 2.32 6.85 -6.32
C VAL A 190 2.17 8.36 -6.45
N ASP A 191 2.95 9.11 -5.66
CA ASP A 191 3.01 10.57 -5.74
C ASP A 191 4.27 11.08 -6.47
N PRO A 192 4.38 12.38 -6.79
CA PRO A 192 5.54 12.94 -7.50
C PRO A 192 6.86 12.87 -6.73
N ASP A 193 6.81 12.73 -5.40
CA ASP A 193 8.00 12.55 -4.55
C ASP A 193 8.50 11.09 -4.56
N GLY A 194 7.76 10.18 -5.20
CA GLY A 194 8.08 8.76 -5.27
C GLY A 194 7.61 7.97 -4.05
N ARG A 195 6.71 8.53 -3.23
CA ARG A 195 6.03 7.75 -2.20
C ARG A 195 5.04 6.81 -2.85
N ILE A 196 4.96 5.58 -2.36
CA ILE A 196 4.06 4.55 -2.86
C ILE A 196 3.28 3.91 -1.72
N VAL A 197 2.07 3.45 -2.05
CA VAL A 197 1.25 2.58 -1.19
C VAL A 197 0.66 1.47 -2.06
N ALA A 198 0.81 0.21 -1.66
CA ALA A 198 0.18 -0.91 -2.33
C ALA A 198 -1.11 -1.34 -1.61
N ILE A 199 -2.13 -1.69 -2.39
CA ILE A 199 -3.43 -2.16 -1.96
C ILE A 199 -3.70 -3.50 -2.66
N PRO A 200 -3.35 -4.62 -2.02
CA PRO A 200 -3.55 -5.93 -2.60
C PRO A 200 -5.04 -6.29 -2.74
N ARG A 201 -5.40 -7.17 -3.68
CA ARG A 201 -6.77 -7.68 -3.85
C ARG A 201 -7.36 -8.32 -2.58
N SER A 202 -6.52 -8.90 -1.75
CA SER A 202 -6.92 -9.54 -0.48
C SER A 202 -7.21 -8.54 0.65
N SER A 203 -6.88 -7.26 0.45
CA SER A 203 -7.07 -6.22 1.46
C SER A 203 -8.44 -5.56 1.36
N ARG A 204 -8.97 -5.13 2.50
CA ARG A 204 -10.14 -4.25 2.64
C ARG A 204 -9.67 -2.82 2.84
N ALA A 205 -10.22 -1.90 2.06
CA ALA A 205 -9.93 -0.47 2.13
C ALA A 205 -11.20 0.29 2.53
N THR A 206 -11.07 1.23 3.46
CA THR A 206 -12.21 2.06 3.92
C THR A 206 -11.77 3.50 4.13
N LEU A 207 -12.67 4.44 3.85
CA LEU A 207 -12.45 5.85 4.16
C LEU A 207 -12.81 6.14 5.63
N ILE A 208 -11.87 6.72 6.37
CA ILE A 208 -12.09 7.17 7.74
C ILE A 208 -12.87 8.49 7.72
N GLY A 209 -13.89 8.60 8.57
CA GLY A 209 -14.76 9.79 8.63
C GLY A 209 -15.91 9.77 7.62
N ASP A 210 -16.05 8.72 6.81
CA ASP A 210 -17.18 8.55 5.90
C ASP A 210 -18.42 8.02 6.66
N PRO A 211 -19.55 8.75 6.71
CA PRO A 211 -20.75 8.32 7.44
C PRO A 211 -21.37 7.02 6.91
N SER A 212 -21.03 6.59 5.69
CA SER A 212 -21.48 5.30 5.14
C SER A 212 -20.74 4.08 5.73
N SER A 213 -19.56 4.30 6.32
CA SER A 213 -18.78 3.24 6.99
C SER A 213 -19.37 2.79 8.35
N MET A 214 -20.21 3.62 8.98
CA MET A 214 -20.76 3.35 10.33
C MET A 214 -21.72 2.14 10.38
N PHE A 215 -22.24 1.67 9.24
CA PHE A 215 -23.11 0.49 9.20
C PHE A 215 -22.36 -0.85 9.34
N HIS A 216 -21.04 -0.88 9.12
CA HIS A 216 -20.22 -2.09 9.26
C HIS A 216 -19.35 -2.12 10.53
N VAL A 217 -19.25 -1.02 11.28
CA VAL A 217 -18.47 -0.94 12.52
C VAL A 217 -19.28 -1.42 13.72
N LYS A 218 -19.63 -2.71 13.76
CA LYS A 218 -20.13 -3.37 14.99
C LYS A 218 -19.29 -4.54 15.50
N GLN A 219 -18.12 -4.79 14.91
CA GLN A 219 -17.25 -5.91 15.35
C GLN A 219 -15.80 -5.55 15.73
N SER A 220 -15.46 -4.27 15.93
CA SER A 220 -14.08 -3.86 16.24
C SER A 220 -13.89 -3.28 17.64
N THR A 221 -14.25 -4.02 18.68
CA THR A 221 -13.84 -3.68 20.07
C THR A 221 -12.71 -4.56 20.60
N GLN A 222 -12.11 -5.43 19.77
CA GLN A 222 -11.21 -6.49 20.26
C GLN A 222 -9.70 -6.21 20.10
N CYS A 223 -9.23 -5.29 19.23
CA CYS A 223 -7.78 -4.99 19.11
C CYS A 223 -7.24 -4.15 20.29
N SER A 224 -8.04 -3.26 20.91
CA SER A 224 -7.57 -2.41 22.02
C SER A 224 -7.29 -3.21 23.31
N ALA A 225 -8.01 -4.31 23.52
CA ALA A 225 -7.89 -5.12 24.75
C ALA A 225 -6.61 -5.97 24.79
N ILE A 226 -6.04 -6.33 23.64
CA ILE A 226 -4.84 -7.19 23.57
C ILE A 226 -3.59 -6.40 23.98
N LYS A 227 -3.52 -5.09 23.67
CA LYS A 227 -2.41 -4.24 24.15
C LYS A 227 -2.46 -3.99 25.66
N GLU A 228 -3.63 -3.83 26.28
CA GLU A 228 -3.71 -3.63 27.73
C GLU A 228 -3.47 -4.92 28.54
N GLN A 229 -3.89 -6.09 28.03
CA GLN A 229 -3.74 -7.36 28.76
C GLN A 229 -2.31 -7.93 28.73
N MET A 230 -1.45 -7.55 27.78
CA MET A 230 -0.03 -7.95 27.78
C MET A 230 0.84 -7.13 28.74
N PHE A 231 0.42 -5.93 29.16
CA PHE A 231 1.17 -5.11 30.11
C PHE A 231 0.90 -5.42 31.59
N HIS A 232 -0.11 -6.25 31.91
CA HIS A 232 -0.48 -6.58 33.30
C HIS A 232 -0.06 -7.97 33.79
N VAL A 233 0.65 -8.79 32.99
CA VAL A 233 1.06 -10.17 33.39
C VAL A 233 2.59 -10.31 33.54
N LYS A 234 3.28 -9.25 33.95
CA LYS A 234 4.65 -9.36 34.50
C LYS A 234 4.84 -8.35 35.62
N HIS A 235 4.41 -8.70 36.83
CA HIS A 235 5.06 -8.40 38.12
C HIS A 235 4.12 -8.81 39.26
N SER A 236 3.96 -10.11 39.45
CA SER A 236 3.50 -10.66 40.72
C SER A 236 4.22 -11.97 40.93
N ASP A 237 5.46 -11.88 41.42
CA ASP A 237 5.95 -12.81 42.43
C ASP A 237 7.24 -12.30 43.07
N VAL A 238 7.30 -12.53 44.38
CA VAL A 238 8.42 -12.34 45.33
C VAL A 238 8.57 -10.94 45.96
N ALA A 239 7.83 -10.73 47.04
CA ALA A 239 8.28 -9.94 48.19
C ALA A 239 7.62 -10.46 49.48
N LEU A 240 8.36 -11.26 50.26
CA LEU A 240 8.13 -11.38 51.71
C LEU A 240 9.46 -11.06 52.39
N GLY A 241 9.46 -9.93 53.09
CA GLY A 241 10.62 -9.31 53.72
C GLY A 241 10.94 -9.86 55.11
N ALA A 242 12.14 -9.46 55.54
CA ALA A 242 12.77 -9.55 56.86
C ALA A 242 11.82 -9.15 58.03
N SER A 243 12.08 -9.45 59.31
CA SER A 243 13.33 -9.27 60.06
C SER A 243 13.26 -9.86 61.49
N ASP A 244 14.45 -9.87 62.12
CA ASP A 244 14.75 -9.69 63.56
C ASP A 244 14.97 -10.90 64.50
N ALA A 245 16.27 -11.15 64.73
CA ALA A 245 17.02 -11.12 65.99
C ALA A 245 16.40 -11.69 67.29
N PHE A 246 17.12 -12.62 67.94
CA PHE A 246 17.72 -12.43 69.28
C PHE A 246 18.64 -13.61 69.70
N ASP A 247 19.68 -13.25 70.45
CA ASP A 247 20.73 -14.06 71.10
C ASP A 247 20.27 -15.19 72.02
N ALA A 248 21.02 -16.30 72.07
CA ALA A 248 21.36 -17.02 73.33
C ALA A 248 22.47 -18.09 73.18
N ARG A 249 23.63 -17.75 73.76
CA ARG A 249 24.70 -18.58 74.36
C ARG A 249 24.47 -20.11 74.63
N ALA A 250 25.57 -20.83 74.36
CA ALA A 250 26.28 -21.78 75.25
C ALA A 250 25.96 -23.29 75.29
N ALA A 251 27.00 -24.06 74.88
CA ALA A 251 27.68 -25.16 75.58
C ALA A 251 27.07 -26.58 75.73
N LYS A 252 27.94 -27.54 75.35
CA LYS A 252 28.14 -28.93 75.83
C LYS A 252 27.13 -30.04 75.46
N GLY A 253 27.60 -30.95 74.59
CA GLY A 253 28.04 -32.29 75.02
C GLY A 253 27.16 -33.50 74.69
N VAL A 254 27.85 -34.63 74.41
CA VAL A 254 27.38 -36.03 74.33
C VAL A 254 26.74 -36.37 72.96
N ARG A 255 27.23 -37.30 72.13
CA ARG A 255 28.00 -38.54 72.34
C ARG A 255 28.84 -38.86 71.11
#